data_AF-A0A959FC56-F1
#
_entry.id   AF-A0A959FC56-F1
#
_cell.length_a   1.000
_cell.length_b   1.000
_cell.length_c   1.000
_cell.angle_alpha   90.00
_cell.angle_beta   90.00
_cell.angle_gamma   90.00
#
_symmetry.space_group_name_H-M   'P 1'
#
loop_
_entity.id
_entity.type
_entity.pdbx_description
1 polymer ?
#
loop_
_entity_poly.entity_id
_entity_poly.type
_entity_poly.pdbx_seq_one_letter_code
_entity_poly.pdbx_strand_id
1 'polypeptide(L)'
;MSNRQSREDIIRWIFIGIIVLILLMRFLPVFRFLLGILLIVALAGLVGGGIWYLVVKRKKDRVYAASTEGQIARRIAFCEVEMELQEAEIEEIQENIEELEAQLTGGTEIAPQNRRESETLIRAFRSQLELRRSKIAFYEACTHKLEAILHNHRLTSDLEVKKKKLERLRENNFEELAKLETLRSDLEMETLYLDTIDRLSSRIQDTNTVDDAEVLQKELEKMMKEIEH
;
A
#
# COMPACT_ATOMS: atom_id res chain seq x y z
N MET A 1 -25.16 -17.08 6.60
CA MET A 1 -26.43 -17.20 5.84
C MET A 1 -27.17 -15.86 5.60
N SER A 2 -26.98 -14.83 6.43
CA SER A 2 -27.69 -13.53 6.30
C SER A 2 -27.41 -12.70 5.03
N ASN A 3 -26.23 -12.85 4.39
CA ASN A 3 -25.83 -11.98 3.26
C ASN A 3 -26.41 -12.39 1.89
N ARG A 4 -26.96 -13.60 1.79
CA ARG A 4 -27.55 -14.12 0.54
C ARG A 4 -29.00 -13.65 0.35
N GLN A 5 -29.75 -13.60 1.45
CA GLN A 5 -31.15 -13.18 1.47
C GLN A 5 -31.30 -11.69 1.14
N SER A 6 -30.41 -10.83 1.66
CA SER A 6 -30.37 -9.40 1.33
C SER A 6 -30.13 -9.13 -0.17
N ARG A 7 -29.28 -9.92 -0.85
CA ARG A 7 -29.08 -9.78 -2.30
C ARG A 7 -30.32 -10.13 -3.11
N GLU A 8 -31.06 -11.17 -2.71
CA GLU A 8 -32.29 -11.59 -3.40
C GLU A 8 -33.41 -10.57 -3.23
N ASP A 9 -33.52 -9.94 -2.06
CA ASP A 9 -34.50 -8.89 -1.82
C ASP A 9 -34.16 -7.61 -2.60
N ILE A 10 -32.88 -7.24 -2.67
CA ILE A 10 -32.41 -6.11 -3.51
C ILE A 10 -32.74 -6.37 -4.99
N ILE A 11 -32.50 -7.59 -5.48
CA ILE A 11 -32.82 -7.96 -6.87
C ILE A 11 -34.33 -7.87 -7.12
N ARG A 12 -35.18 -8.34 -6.19
CA ARG A 12 -36.64 -8.25 -6.31
C ARG A 12 -37.13 -6.80 -6.35
N TRP A 13 -36.63 -5.92 -5.50
CA TRP A 13 -36.97 -4.49 -5.52
C TRP A 13 -36.52 -3.80 -6.80
N ILE A 14 -35.36 -4.18 -7.36
CA ILE A 14 -34.90 -3.70 -8.67
C ILE A 14 -35.86 -4.14 -9.78
N PHE A 15 -36.28 -5.41 -9.80
CA PHE A 15 -37.23 -5.92 -10.79
C PHE A 15 -38.60 -5.24 -10.72
N ILE A 16 -39.12 -5.02 -9.50
CA ILE A 16 -40.39 -4.29 -9.30
C ILE A 16 -40.26 -2.85 -9.79
N GLY A 17 -39.14 -2.18 -9.48
CA GLY A 17 -38.85 -0.84 -9.98
C GLY A 17 -38.83 -0.76 -11.51
N ILE A 18 -38.21 -1.74 -12.19
CA ILE A 18 -38.17 -1.83 -13.65
C ILE A 18 -39.57 -2.04 -14.25
N ILE A 19 -40.40 -2.91 -13.64
CA ILE A 19 -41.77 -3.17 -14.13
C ILE A 19 -42.66 -1.93 -13.98
N VAL A 20 -42.60 -1.24 -12.83
CA VAL A 20 -43.34 0.01 -12.60
C VAL A 20 -42.88 1.09 -13.58
N LEU A 21 -41.57 1.19 -13.83
CA LEU A 21 -41.00 2.12 -14.81
C LEU A 21 -41.53 1.87 -16.24
N ILE A 22 -41.60 0.59 -16.66
CA ILE A 22 -42.14 0.19 -17.96
C ILE A 22 -43.63 0.51 -18.07
N LEU A 23 -44.39 0.33 -16.99
CA LEU A 23 -45.83 0.60 -16.96
C LEU A 23 -46.11 2.11 -17.04
N LEU A 24 -45.31 2.93 -16.35
CA LEU A 24 -45.34 4.39 -16.42
C LEU A 24 -44.98 4.92 -17.82
N MET A 25 -44.05 4.24 -18.51
CA MET A 25 -43.67 4.53 -19.91
C MET A 25 -44.85 4.44 -20.89
N ARG A 26 -45.85 3.60 -20.59
CA ARG A 26 -47.00 3.38 -21.48
C ARG A 26 -48.04 4.48 -21.42
N PHE A 27 -48.18 5.16 -20.28
CA PHE A 27 -49.29 6.09 -20.04
C PHE A 27 -48.97 7.56 -20.38
N LEU A 28 -47.70 7.97 -20.44
CA LEU A 28 -47.33 9.36 -20.69
C LEU A 28 -46.29 9.50 -21.82
N PRO A 29 -46.67 10.04 -23.00
CA PRO A 29 -45.72 10.23 -24.11
C PRO A 29 -44.62 11.25 -23.80
N VAL A 30 -44.87 12.23 -22.93
CA VAL A 30 -43.86 13.23 -22.49
C VAL A 30 -42.73 12.57 -21.68
N PHE A 31 -43.05 11.55 -20.87
CA PHE A 31 -42.05 10.83 -20.08
C PHE A 31 -41.11 9.97 -20.95
N ARG A 32 -41.51 9.58 -22.17
CA ARG A 32 -40.64 8.84 -23.10
C ARG A 32 -39.43 9.66 -23.54
N PHE A 33 -39.63 10.95 -23.83
CA PHE A 33 -38.54 11.85 -24.21
C PHE A 33 -37.60 12.12 -23.03
N LEU A 34 -38.16 12.34 -21.83
CA LEU A 34 -37.39 12.60 -20.62
C LEU A 34 -36.56 11.35 -20.20
N LEU A 35 -37.14 10.16 -20.26
CA LEU A 35 -36.41 8.90 -20.03
C LEU A 35 -35.36 8.62 -21.09
N GLY A 36 -35.62 8.96 -22.36
CA GLY A 36 -34.62 8.84 -23.43
C GLY A 36 -33.39 9.69 -23.16
N ILE A 37 -33.58 10.94 -22.75
CA ILE A 37 -32.48 11.85 -22.37
C ILE A 37 -31.76 11.32 -21.12
N LEU A 38 -32.49 10.89 -20.08
CA LEU A 38 -31.92 10.31 -18.87
C LEU A 38 -31.07 9.08 -19.19
N LEU A 39 -31.53 8.21 -20.08
CA LEU A 39 -30.82 7.00 -20.49
C LEU A 39 -29.55 7.34 -21.26
N ILE A 40 -29.59 8.34 -22.16
CA ILE A 40 -28.41 8.83 -22.88
C ILE A 40 -27.39 9.43 -21.91
N VAL A 41 -27.83 10.23 -20.94
CA VAL A 41 -26.95 10.81 -19.91
C VAL A 41 -26.36 9.72 -19.01
N ALA A 42 -27.14 8.72 -18.63
CA ALA A 42 -26.67 7.57 -17.87
C ALA A 42 -25.64 6.76 -18.67
N LEU A 43 -25.89 6.52 -19.97
CA LEU A 43 -24.94 5.83 -20.85
C LEU A 43 -23.65 6.64 -21.00
N ALA A 44 -23.75 7.95 -21.23
CA ALA A 44 -22.60 8.84 -21.34
C ALA A 44 -21.80 8.90 -20.04
N GLY A 45 -22.46 8.91 -18.88
CA GLY A 45 -21.81 8.84 -17.57
C GLY A 45 -21.12 7.50 -17.32
N LEU A 46 -21.72 6.39 -17.76
CA LEU A 46 -21.15 5.05 -17.61
C LEU A 46 -19.93 4.86 -18.53
N VAL A 47 -20.02 5.32 -19.77
CA VAL A 47 -18.91 5.31 -20.73
C VAL A 47 -17.79 6.26 -20.29
N GLY A 48 -18.13 7.50 -19.94
CA GLY A 48 -17.17 8.50 -19.48
C GLY A 48 -16.48 8.09 -18.17
N GLY A 49 -17.25 7.60 -17.20
CA GLY A 49 -16.74 7.07 -15.93
C GLY A 49 -15.89 5.81 -16.13
N GLY A 50 -16.30 4.91 -17.02
CA GLY A 50 -15.52 3.73 -17.38
C GLY A 50 -14.18 4.08 -18.02
N ILE A 51 -14.16 5.02 -18.97
CA ILE A 51 -12.94 5.52 -19.60
C ILE A 51 -12.03 6.19 -18.56
N TRP A 52 -12.58 7.07 -17.71
CA TRP A 52 -11.81 7.74 -16.65
C TRP A 52 -11.19 6.73 -15.67
N TYR A 53 -11.98 5.76 -15.21
CA TYR A 53 -11.51 4.70 -14.32
C TYR A 53 -10.37 3.89 -14.96
N LEU A 54 -10.50 3.52 -16.23
CA LEU A 54 -9.46 2.80 -16.97
C LEU A 54 -8.18 3.65 -17.14
N VAL A 55 -8.30 4.94 -17.42
CA VAL A 55 -7.14 5.84 -17.55
C VAL A 55 -6.41 6.02 -16.22
N VAL A 56 -7.14 6.23 -15.13
CA VAL A 56 -6.55 6.37 -13.78
C VAL A 56 -5.89 5.06 -13.34
N LYS A 57 -6.54 3.92 -13.59
CA LYS A 57 -5.98 2.59 -13.31
C LYS A 57 -4.68 2.37 -14.08
N ARG A 58 -4.68 2.62 -15.40
CA ARG A 58 -3.48 2.51 -16.24
C ARG A 58 -2.33 3.42 -15.78
N LYS A 59 -2.61 4.62 -15.28
CA LYS A 59 -1.56 5.50 -14.72
C LYS A 59 -0.93 4.90 -13.47
N LYS A 60 -1.74 4.40 -12.54
CA LYS A 60 -1.24 3.72 -11.33
C LYS A 60 -0.44 2.47 -11.67
N ASP A 61 -0.93 1.67 -12.60
CA ASP A 61 -0.26 0.45 -13.06
C ASP A 61 1.08 0.76 -13.73
N ARG A 62 1.17 1.86 -14.50
CA ARG A 62 2.44 2.32 -15.10
C ARG A 62 3.46 2.77 -14.06
N VAL A 63 3.01 3.54 -13.06
CA VAL A 63 3.90 3.98 -11.96
C VAL A 63 4.38 2.79 -11.15
N TYR A 64 3.48 1.85 -10.82
CA TYR A 64 3.86 0.62 -10.15
C TYR A 64 4.82 -0.22 -11.00
N ALA A 65 4.52 -0.42 -12.28
CA ALA A 65 5.38 -1.17 -13.20
C ALA A 65 6.78 -0.54 -13.39
N ALA A 66 6.90 0.78 -13.26
CA ALA A 66 8.19 1.47 -13.30
C ALA A 66 8.97 1.36 -11.99
N SER A 67 8.30 1.15 -10.86
CA SER A 67 8.93 0.97 -9.55
C SER A 67 9.78 -0.30 -9.49
N THR A 68 10.77 -0.32 -8.59
CA THR A 68 11.61 -1.51 -8.32
C THR A 68 10.75 -2.73 -8.00
N GLU A 69 9.70 -2.56 -7.20
CA GLU A 69 8.78 -3.65 -6.84
C GLU A 69 8.02 -4.20 -8.03
N GLY A 70 7.49 -3.33 -8.90
CA GLY A 70 6.78 -3.75 -10.10
C GLY A 70 7.69 -4.42 -11.13
N GLN A 71 8.95 -3.99 -11.23
CA GLN A 71 9.95 -4.65 -12.08
C GLN A 71 10.29 -6.05 -11.56
N ILE A 72 10.46 -6.21 -10.25
CA ILE A 72 10.72 -7.53 -9.63
C ILE A 72 9.50 -8.44 -9.82
N ALA A 73 8.30 -7.94 -9.54
CA ALA A 73 7.06 -8.70 -9.72
C ALA A 73 6.85 -9.15 -11.18
N ARG A 74 7.17 -8.30 -12.16
CA ARG A 74 7.11 -8.68 -13.58
C ARG A 74 8.10 -9.79 -13.92
N ARG A 75 9.30 -9.77 -13.33
CA ARG A 75 10.31 -10.81 -13.55
C ARG A 75 9.92 -12.14 -12.92
N ILE A 76 9.28 -12.11 -11.74
CA ILE A 76 8.68 -13.30 -11.12
C ILE A 76 7.62 -13.89 -12.05
N ALA A 77 6.64 -13.09 -12.48
CA ALA A 77 5.60 -13.53 -13.40
C ALA A 77 6.17 -14.08 -14.72
N PHE A 78 7.25 -13.50 -15.23
CA PHE A 78 7.95 -14.04 -16.39
C PHE A 78 8.55 -15.43 -16.12
N CYS A 79 9.19 -15.64 -14.95
CA CYS A 79 9.73 -16.95 -14.58
C CYS A 79 8.61 -17.99 -14.43
N GLU A 80 7.48 -17.62 -13.83
CA GLU A 80 6.30 -18.50 -13.67
C GLU A 80 5.75 -18.96 -15.03
N VAL A 81 5.59 -18.04 -15.99
CA VAL A 81 5.11 -18.37 -17.34
C VAL A 81 6.10 -19.28 -18.09
N GLU A 82 7.40 -19.00 -17.97
CA GLU A 82 8.42 -19.85 -18.58
C GLU A 82 8.43 -21.25 -17.98
N MET A 83 8.23 -21.38 -16.66
CA MET A 83 8.11 -22.69 -16.00
C MET A 83 6.90 -23.47 -16.52
N GLU A 84 5.72 -22.85 -16.59
CA GLU A 84 4.50 -23.49 -17.12
C GLU A 84 4.70 -23.99 -18.56
N LEU A 85 5.38 -23.19 -19.40
CA LEU A 85 5.70 -23.59 -20.76
C LEU A 85 6.68 -24.77 -20.81
N GLN A 86 7.72 -24.77 -19.96
CA GLN A 86 8.64 -25.90 -19.88
C GLN A 86 7.96 -27.18 -19.33
N GLU A 87 6.99 -27.05 -18.42
CA GLU A 87 6.21 -28.18 -17.90
C GLU A 87 5.35 -28.82 -18.99
N ALA A 88 4.66 -28.01 -19.79
CA ALA A 88 3.88 -28.50 -20.93
C ALA A 88 4.77 -29.24 -21.96
N GLU A 89 5.95 -28.69 -22.26
CA GLU A 89 6.91 -29.36 -23.16
C GLU A 89 7.46 -30.67 -22.57
N ILE A 90 7.59 -30.79 -21.23
CA ILE A 90 8.00 -32.03 -20.58
C ILE A 90 6.93 -33.11 -20.78
N GLU A 91 5.66 -32.75 -20.60
CA GLU A 91 4.52 -33.67 -20.79
C GLU A 91 4.49 -34.21 -22.23
N GLU A 92 4.62 -33.33 -23.22
CA GLU A 92 4.69 -33.71 -24.64
C GLU A 92 5.87 -34.65 -24.92
N ILE A 93 7.05 -34.38 -24.36
CA ILE A 93 8.22 -35.24 -24.56
C ILE A 93 8.04 -36.60 -23.89
N GLN A 94 7.41 -36.65 -22.72
CA GLN A 94 7.13 -37.89 -22.01
C GLN A 94 6.16 -38.78 -22.82
N GLU A 95 5.08 -38.19 -23.35
CA GLU A 95 4.14 -38.90 -24.22
C GLU A 95 4.86 -39.49 -25.44
N ASN A 96 5.71 -38.71 -26.11
CA ASN A 96 6.50 -39.18 -27.25
C ASN A 96 7.45 -40.33 -26.90
N ILE A 97 8.09 -40.28 -25.71
CA ILE A 97 8.95 -41.38 -25.24
C ILE A 97 8.11 -42.64 -25.01
N GLU A 98 6.98 -42.51 -24.32
CA GLU A 98 6.08 -43.64 -24.01
C GLU A 98 5.53 -44.29 -25.28
N GLU A 99 5.13 -43.49 -26.28
CA GLU A 99 4.68 -43.98 -27.57
C GLU A 99 5.78 -44.79 -28.29
N LEU A 100 6.99 -44.25 -28.37
CA LEU A 100 8.13 -44.92 -29.01
C LEU A 100 8.50 -46.23 -28.28
N GLU A 101 8.45 -46.24 -26.95
CA GLU A 101 8.72 -47.42 -26.13
C GLU A 101 7.63 -48.49 -26.29
N ALA A 102 6.35 -48.09 -26.37
CA ALA A 102 5.24 -48.99 -26.65
C ALA A 102 5.35 -49.62 -28.05
N GLN A 103 5.70 -48.82 -29.06
CA GLN A 103 5.93 -49.31 -30.42
C GLN A 103 7.08 -50.33 -30.47
N LEU A 104 8.13 -50.15 -29.67
CA LEU A 104 9.27 -51.07 -29.59
C LEU A 104 8.97 -52.39 -28.86
N THR A 105 8.00 -52.39 -27.95
CA THR A 105 7.66 -53.55 -27.09
C THR A 105 6.43 -54.33 -27.57
N GLY A 106 5.64 -53.77 -28.49
CA GLY A 106 4.36 -54.31 -28.98
C GLY A 106 4.37 -55.64 -29.74
N GLY A 107 5.44 -56.44 -29.67
CA GLY A 107 5.46 -57.84 -30.13
C GLY A 107 5.55 -58.07 -31.65
N THR A 108 5.61 -57.01 -32.46
CA THR A 108 5.84 -57.11 -33.90
C THR A 108 7.33 -57.25 -34.20
N GLU A 109 7.70 -58.03 -35.22
CA GLU A 109 9.11 -58.17 -35.64
C GLU A 109 9.57 -56.86 -36.30
N ILE A 110 10.15 -55.96 -35.50
CA ILE A 110 10.66 -54.66 -35.95
C ILE A 110 12.01 -54.85 -36.61
N ALA A 111 12.20 -54.25 -37.79
CA ALA A 111 13.49 -54.24 -38.46
C ALA A 111 14.60 -53.69 -37.53
N PRO A 112 15.78 -54.33 -37.44
CA PRO A 112 16.83 -53.93 -36.51
C PRO A 112 17.35 -52.50 -36.72
N GLN A 113 17.19 -51.94 -37.93
CA GLN A 113 17.48 -50.54 -38.22
C GLN A 113 16.50 -49.59 -37.52
N ASN A 114 15.19 -49.80 -37.70
CA ASN A 114 14.14 -48.98 -37.08
C ASN A 114 14.25 -49.01 -35.55
N ARG A 115 14.59 -50.17 -34.98
CA ARG A 115 14.85 -50.30 -33.53
C ARG A 115 15.98 -49.37 -33.06
N ARG A 116 17.11 -49.35 -33.76
CA ARG A 116 18.26 -48.48 -33.42
C ARG A 116 17.92 -47.00 -33.58
N GLU A 117 17.14 -46.65 -34.60
CA GLU A 117 16.69 -45.27 -34.83
C GLU A 117 15.76 -44.81 -33.69
N SER A 118 14.75 -45.60 -33.32
CA SER A 118 13.87 -45.32 -32.18
C SER A 118 14.63 -45.22 -30.85
N GLU A 119 15.57 -46.12 -30.57
CA GLU A 119 16.42 -46.06 -29.36
C GLU A 119 17.32 -44.80 -29.34
N THR A 120 17.73 -44.30 -30.51
CA THR A 120 18.49 -43.05 -30.61
C THR A 120 17.60 -41.84 -30.38
N LEU A 121 16.38 -41.85 -30.92
CA LEU A 121 15.39 -40.81 -30.73
C LEU A 121 14.95 -40.70 -29.26
N ILE A 122 14.69 -41.84 -28.60
CA ILE A 122 14.36 -41.89 -27.16
C ILE A 122 15.49 -41.28 -26.32
N ARG A 123 16.75 -41.58 -26.64
CA ARG A 123 17.90 -40.97 -25.93
C ARG A 123 17.96 -39.46 -26.12
N ALA A 124 17.69 -38.97 -27.33
CA ALA A 124 17.63 -37.54 -27.59
C ALA A 124 16.50 -36.86 -26.80
N PHE A 125 15.30 -37.46 -26.78
CA PHE A 125 14.17 -36.97 -25.98
C PHE A 125 14.48 -36.95 -24.48
N ARG A 126 15.11 -38.00 -23.94
CA ARG A 126 15.52 -38.04 -22.53
C ARG A 126 16.52 -36.93 -22.19
N SER A 127 17.48 -36.65 -23.06
CA SER A 127 18.41 -35.52 -22.88
C SER A 127 17.68 -34.17 -22.89
N GLN A 128 16.71 -34.01 -23.79
CA GLN A 128 15.87 -32.83 -23.90
C GLN A 128 14.97 -32.63 -22.67
N LEU A 129 14.49 -33.72 -22.07
CA LEU A 129 13.71 -33.73 -20.84
C LEU A 129 14.55 -33.29 -19.63
N GLU A 130 15.79 -33.79 -19.52
CA GLU A 130 16.73 -33.36 -18.47
C GLU A 130 17.06 -31.86 -18.59
N LEU A 131 17.29 -31.37 -19.80
CA LEU A 131 17.53 -29.95 -20.04
C LEU A 131 16.37 -29.07 -19.56
N ARG A 132 15.12 -29.46 -19.83
CA ARG A 132 13.92 -28.72 -19.42
C ARG A 132 13.74 -28.72 -17.91
N ARG A 133 13.95 -29.86 -17.25
CA ARG A 133 13.95 -29.94 -15.78
C ARG A 133 14.99 -29.02 -15.15
N SER A 134 16.19 -28.95 -15.74
CA SER A 134 17.24 -28.03 -15.31
C SER A 134 16.84 -26.56 -15.47
N LYS A 135 16.16 -26.21 -16.57
CA LYS A 135 15.60 -24.86 -16.77
C LYS A 135 14.54 -24.51 -15.73
N ILE A 136 13.61 -25.43 -15.43
CA ILE A 136 12.59 -25.23 -14.38
C ILE A 136 13.28 -24.95 -13.04
N ALA A 137 14.22 -25.80 -12.63
CA ALA A 137 14.97 -25.61 -11.39
C ALA A 137 15.71 -24.25 -11.34
N PHE A 138 16.24 -23.79 -12.48
CA PHE A 138 16.85 -22.47 -12.59
C PHE A 138 15.83 -21.34 -12.40
N TYR A 139 14.66 -21.43 -13.03
CA TYR A 139 13.60 -20.43 -12.89
C TYR A 139 13.01 -20.40 -11.47
N GLU A 140 12.85 -21.56 -10.82
CA GLU A 140 12.45 -21.66 -9.42
C GLU A 140 13.46 -20.93 -8.51
N ALA A 141 14.76 -21.20 -8.69
CA ALA A 141 15.81 -20.56 -7.92
C ALA A 141 15.84 -19.03 -8.15
N CYS A 142 15.60 -18.59 -9.39
CA CYS A 142 15.48 -17.17 -9.73
C CYS A 142 14.29 -16.53 -9.03
N THR A 143 13.13 -17.18 -9.05
CA THR A 143 11.89 -16.71 -8.42
C THR A 143 12.09 -16.52 -6.92
N HIS A 144 12.60 -17.55 -6.23
CA HIS A 144 12.88 -17.48 -4.79
C HIS A 144 13.86 -16.34 -4.44
N LYS A 145 14.89 -16.14 -5.27
CA LYS A 145 15.85 -15.04 -5.06
C LYS A 145 15.23 -13.67 -5.29
N LEU A 146 14.36 -13.52 -6.29
CA LEU A 146 13.63 -12.28 -6.56
C LEU A 146 12.65 -11.94 -5.44
N GLU A 147 11.94 -12.93 -4.91
CA GLU A 147 11.05 -12.77 -3.75
C GLU A 147 11.82 -12.33 -2.50
N ALA A 148 12.98 -12.94 -2.23
CA ALA A 148 13.84 -12.53 -1.12
C ALA A 148 14.32 -11.08 -1.27
N ILE A 149 14.71 -10.66 -2.49
CA ILE A 149 15.09 -9.27 -2.78
C ILE A 149 13.91 -8.33 -2.55
N LEU A 150 12.71 -8.69 -3.02
CA LEU A 150 11.50 -7.89 -2.84
C LEU A 150 11.16 -7.72 -1.36
N HIS A 151 11.22 -8.80 -0.59
CA HIS A 151 10.98 -8.77 0.85
C HIS A 151 11.97 -7.86 1.58
N ASN A 152 13.27 -7.99 1.28
CA ASN A 152 14.31 -7.16 1.86
C ASN A 152 14.16 -5.68 1.49
N HIS A 153 13.80 -5.37 0.24
CA HIS A 153 13.53 -4.01 -0.20
C HIS A 153 12.38 -3.38 0.59
N ARG A 154 11.27 -4.10 0.75
CA ARG A 154 10.11 -3.65 1.55
C ARG A 154 10.48 -3.40 3.00
N LEU A 155 11.19 -4.34 3.62
CA LEU A 155 11.65 -4.21 4.99
C LEU A 155 12.57 -2.99 5.17
N THR A 156 13.48 -2.77 4.23
CA THR A 156 14.39 -1.61 4.27
C THR A 156 13.63 -0.30 4.17
N SER A 157 12.67 -0.22 3.25
CA SER A 157 11.82 0.97 3.09
C SER A 157 11.00 1.26 4.35
N ASP A 158 10.42 0.23 4.96
CA ASP A 158 9.68 0.36 6.22
C ASP A 158 10.58 0.80 7.38
N LEU A 159 11.80 0.26 7.47
CA LEU A 159 12.77 0.66 8.47
C LEU A 159 13.19 2.12 8.30
N GLU A 160 13.39 2.59 7.07
CA GLU A 160 13.70 4.01 6.81
C GLU A 160 12.57 4.93 7.25
N VAL A 161 11.32 4.58 6.94
CA VAL A 161 10.14 5.34 7.37
C VAL A 161 10.05 5.39 8.89
N LYS A 162 10.28 4.26 9.57
CA LYS A 162 10.28 4.18 11.04
C LYS A 162 11.44 4.96 11.66
N LYS A 163 12.63 4.91 11.07
CA LYS A 163 13.80 5.71 11.50
C LYS A 163 13.50 7.20 11.41
N LYS A 164 12.99 7.68 10.28
CA LYS A 164 12.59 9.09 10.12
C LYS A 164 11.51 9.50 11.13
N LYS A 165 10.54 8.61 11.40
CA LYS A 165 9.52 8.86 12.43
C LYS A 165 10.15 8.97 13.83
N LEU A 166 11.11 8.11 14.16
CA LEU A 166 11.83 8.15 15.43
C LEU A 166 12.66 9.42 15.56
N GLU A 167 13.35 9.86 14.50
CA GLU A 167 14.11 11.12 14.49
C GLU A 167 13.22 12.32 14.77
N ARG A 168 12.05 12.42 14.12
CA ARG A 168 11.07 13.48 14.39
C ARG A 168 10.57 13.47 15.84
N LEU A 169 10.31 12.30 16.40
CA LEU A 169 9.90 12.19 17.81
C LEU A 169 11.01 12.65 18.76
N ARG A 170 12.27 12.36 18.44
CA ARG A 170 13.41 12.84 19.24
C ARG A 170 13.55 14.35 19.15
N GLU A 171 13.45 14.93 17.96
CA GLU A 171 13.51 16.38 17.74
C GLU A 171 12.39 17.11 18.51
N ASN A 172 11.16 16.63 18.40
CA ASN A 172 10.03 17.15 19.18
C ASN A 172 10.28 17.07 20.70
N ASN A 173 10.83 15.97 21.19
CA ASN A 173 11.16 15.82 22.61
C ASN A 173 12.21 16.85 23.07
N PHE A 174 13.22 17.17 22.24
CA PHE A 174 14.20 18.21 22.59
C PHE A 174 13.56 19.60 22.64
N GLU A 175 12.63 19.89 21.72
CA GLU A 175 11.87 21.14 21.72
C GLU A 175 10.97 21.26 22.96
N GLU A 176 10.30 20.16 23.34
CA GLU A 176 9.49 20.09 24.57
C GLU A 176 10.35 20.28 25.83
N LEU A 177 11.54 19.65 25.88
CA LEU A 177 12.47 19.83 26.99
C LEU A 177 12.95 21.27 27.11
N ALA A 178 13.24 21.93 25.97
CA ALA A 178 13.63 23.34 25.96
C ALA A 178 12.49 24.23 26.49
N LYS A 179 11.24 23.99 26.07
CA LYS A 179 10.06 24.71 26.59
C LYS A 179 9.87 24.51 28.09
N LEU A 180 10.10 23.29 28.58
CA LEU A 180 10.03 22.99 30.02
C LEU A 180 11.14 23.71 30.80
N GLU A 181 12.35 23.80 30.26
CA GLU A 181 13.46 24.52 30.90
C GLU A 181 13.23 26.04 30.90
N THR A 182 12.70 26.59 29.80
CA THR A 182 12.26 28.00 29.77
C THR A 182 11.20 28.27 30.82
N LEU A 183 10.14 27.44 30.88
CA LEU A 183 9.08 27.57 31.87
C LEU A 183 9.61 27.42 33.30
N ARG A 184 10.57 26.53 33.53
CA ARG A 184 11.25 26.41 34.83
C ARG A 184 12.01 27.68 35.19
N SER A 185 12.79 28.23 34.26
CA SER A 185 13.54 29.47 34.46
C SER A 185 12.61 30.64 34.77
N ASP A 186 11.49 30.74 34.06
CA ASP A 186 10.47 31.78 34.27
C ASP A 186 9.86 31.66 35.68
N LEU A 187 9.53 30.44 36.12
CA LEU A 187 9.02 30.19 37.47
C LEU A 187 10.04 30.48 38.57
N GLU A 188 11.32 30.13 38.37
CA GLU A 188 12.40 30.46 39.32
C GLU A 188 12.56 31.98 39.46
N MET A 189 12.47 32.72 38.34
CA MET A 189 12.51 34.17 38.32
C MET A 189 11.29 34.79 39.02
N GLU A 190 10.07 34.33 38.73
CA GLU A 190 8.85 34.78 39.41
C GLU A 190 8.90 34.54 40.92
N THR A 191 9.43 33.38 41.35
CA THR A 191 9.57 33.07 42.78
C THR A 191 10.53 34.03 43.48
N LEU A 192 11.64 34.39 42.82
CA LEU A 192 12.61 35.35 43.34
C LEU A 192 11.98 36.76 43.45
N TYR A 193 11.15 37.15 42.48
CA TYR A 193 10.40 38.40 42.55
C TYR A 193 9.40 38.41 43.69
N LEU A 194 8.66 37.33 43.90
CA LEU A 194 7.71 37.22 45.02
C LEU A 194 8.41 37.30 46.39
N ASP A 195 9.54 36.61 46.58
CA ASP A 195 10.34 36.73 47.82
C ASP A 195 10.88 38.16 48.02
N THR A 196 11.24 38.85 46.93
CA THR A 196 11.68 40.25 46.99
C THR A 196 10.54 41.19 47.40
N ILE A 197 9.34 41.00 46.84
CA ILE A 197 8.13 41.75 47.19
C ILE A 197 7.74 41.49 48.65
N ASP A 198 7.79 40.24 49.11
CA ASP A 198 7.48 39.88 50.50
C ASP A 198 8.47 40.52 51.49
N ARG A 199 9.77 40.54 51.15
CA ARG A 199 10.78 41.24 51.97
C ARG A 199 10.57 42.75 52.01
N LEU A 200 10.21 43.36 50.88
CA LEU A 200 9.85 44.78 50.81
C LEU A 200 8.57 45.08 51.59
N SER A 201 7.56 44.22 51.49
CA SER A 201 6.30 44.32 52.23
C SER A 201 6.52 44.21 53.74
N SER A 202 7.35 43.25 54.18
CA SER A 202 7.77 43.13 55.59
C SER A 202 8.53 44.37 56.06
N ARG A 203 9.44 44.91 55.24
CA ARG A 203 10.15 46.16 55.56
C ARG A 203 9.22 47.36 55.68
N ILE A 204 8.18 47.44 54.84
CA ILE A 204 7.13 48.48 54.92
C ILE A 204 6.31 48.34 56.21
N GLN A 205 6.02 47.11 56.65
CA GLN A 205 5.33 46.89 57.93
C GLN A 205 6.18 47.29 59.16
N ASP A 206 7.51 47.16 59.06
CA ASP A 206 8.43 47.46 60.17
C ASP A 206 8.90 48.93 60.22
N THR A 207 8.63 49.74 59.19
CA THR A 207 9.04 51.15 59.14
C THR A 207 7.95 52.08 59.70
N ASN A 208 8.24 52.74 60.83
CA ASN A 208 7.32 53.61 61.59
C ASN A 208 7.49 55.12 61.30
N THR A 209 8.04 55.50 60.15
CA THR A 209 8.36 56.89 59.77
C THR A 209 7.88 57.21 58.35
N VAL A 210 7.16 58.34 58.19
CA VAL A 210 6.48 58.75 56.94
C VAL A 210 7.46 59.02 55.79
N ASP A 211 8.69 59.43 56.09
CA ASP A 211 9.73 59.78 55.11
C ASP A 211 10.35 58.53 54.43
N ASP A 212 10.47 57.41 55.17
CA ASP A 212 11.00 56.14 54.65
C ASP A 212 9.99 55.40 53.76
N ALA A 213 8.69 55.56 54.04
CA ALA A 213 7.62 54.98 53.25
C ALA A 213 7.57 55.55 51.82
N GLU A 214 7.89 56.83 51.64
CA GLU A 214 7.86 57.48 50.32
C GLU A 214 9.05 57.07 49.43
N VAL A 215 10.21 56.79 50.03
CA VAL A 215 11.40 56.26 49.32
C VAL A 215 11.15 54.81 48.88
N LEU A 216 10.58 53.98 49.76
CA LEU A 216 10.22 52.59 49.44
C LEU A 216 9.14 52.50 48.36
N GLN A 217 8.16 53.41 48.35
CA GLN A 217 7.13 53.47 47.32
C GLN A 217 7.71 53.82 45.94
N LYS A 218 8.68 54.74 45.87
CA LYS A 218 9.39 55.08 44.63
C LYS A 218 10.27 53.93 44.11
N GLU A 219 10.91 53.17 44.99
CA GLU A 219 11.65 51.95 44.58
C GLU A 219 10.72 50.87 44.03
N LEU A 220 9.55 50.67 44.65
CA LEU A 220 8.50 49.77 44.15
C LEU A 220 7.98 50.20 42.78
N GLU A 221 7.69 51.49 42.59
CA GLU A 221 7.21 52.02 41.31
C GLU A 221 8.27 51.92 40.21
N LYS A 222 9.55 52.11 40.55
CA LYS A 222 10.67 51.96 39.62
C LYS A 222 10.86 50.51 39.17
N MET A 223 10.79 49.56 40.10
CA MET A 223 10.85 48.13 39.77
C MET A 223 9.61 47.66 39.00
N MET A 224 8.41 48.17 39.30
CA MET A 224 7.21 47.88 38.50
C MET A 224 7.28 48.47 37.08
N LYS A 225 7.97 49.58 36.86
CA LYS A 225 8.21 50.13 35.52
C LYS A 225 9.21 49.31 34.69
N GLU A 226 10.18 48.67 35.34
CA GLU A 226 11.10 47.74 34.69
C GLU A 226 10.43 46.41 34.32
N ILE A 227 9.22 46.13 34.83
CA ILE A 227 8.40 44.95 34.54
C ILE A 227 7.49 45.14 33.30
N GLU A 228 7.16 46.38 32.91
CA GLU A 228 6.24 46.68 31.79
C GLU A 228 6.93 46.81 30.41
N HIS A 229 8.26 46.63 30.35
CA HIS A 229 9.08 46.65 29.13
C HIS A 229 9.85 45.33 28.94
#